data_AF-A0A7J9VDX2-F1
#
_entry.id   AF-A0A7J9VDX2-F1
#
_cell.length_a   1.000
_cell.length_b   1.000
_cell.length_c   1.000
_cell.angle_alpha   90.00
_cell.angle_beta   90.00
_cell.angle_gamma   90.00
#
_symmetry.space_group_name_H-M   'P 1'
#
loop_
_entity.id
_entity.type
_entity.pdbx_description
1 polymer ?
#
loop_
_entity_poly.entity_id
_entity_poly.type
_entity_poly.pdbx_seq_one_letter_code
_entity_poly.pdbx_strand_id
1 'polypeptide(L)'
;MHPYAAGIAAHDIERTIGMLAPDVVLHSPILASYRFRGAPDVASVLSAAAAVVHEPEVVADFGDDDRRLVGIRATVGARPIEITHLLRLDESDQVSEIRLFVRPLPGLAALLAGLGPRLAARHSWARATITRFATRPIAAIAPFYDRVATRLVTR
;
A
#
# COMPACT_ATOMS: atom_id res chain seq x y z
N MET A 1 7.58 11.06 16.00
CA MET A 1 6.91 10.22 14.98
C MET A 1 5.57 10.86 14.66
N HIS A 2 5.22 11.05 13.38
CA HIS A 2 3.94 11.67 12.97
C HIS A 2 2.75 10.76 13.34
N PRO A 3 1.58 11.29 13.73
CA PRO A 3 0.43 10.48 14.19
C PRO A 3 -0.03 9.40 13.20
N TYR A 4 0.06 9.67 11.89
CA TYR A 4 -0.21 8.68 10.84
C TYR A 4 0.75 7.47 10.93
N ALA A 5 2.06 7.72 11.07
CA ALA A 5 3.06 6.66 11.22
C ALA A 5 2.89 5.91 12.55
N ALA A 6 2.48 6.61 13.62
CA ALA A 6 2.20 6.02 14.91
C ALA A 6 1.01 5.03 14.86
N GLY A 7 -0.03 5.32 14.08
CA GLY A 7 -1.14 4.40 13.83
C GLY A 7 -0.67 3.10 13.17
N ILE A 8 0.20 3.21 12.16
CA ILE A 8 0.77 2.04 11.48
C ILE A 8 1.62 1.19 12.43
N ALA A 9 2.51 1.82 13.20
CA ALA A 9 3.38 1.13 14.15
C ALA A 9 2.60 0.39 15.25
N ALA A 10 1.41 0.88 15.60
CA ALA A 10 0.53 0.29 16.60
C ALA A 10 -0.47 -0.73 16.03
N HIS A 11 -0.41 -1.02 14.72
CA HIS A 11 -1.41 -1.82 13.99
C HIS A 11 -2.84 -1.27 14.14
N ASP A 12 -2.96 0.04 14.34
CA ASP A 12 -4.22 0.75 14.54
C ASP A 12 -4.62 1.48 13.24
N ILE A 13 -5.40 0.77 12.44
CA ILE A 13 -5.88 1.27 11.16
C ILE A 13 -6.84 2.44 11.32
N GLU A 14 -7.66 2.46 12.37
CA GLU A 14 -8.62 3.55 12.63
C GLU A 14 -7.88 4.85 12.97
N ARG A 15 -6.83 4.76 13.79
CA ARG A 15 -5.94 5.91 14.05
C ARG A 15 -5.26 6.42 12.78
N THR A 16 -4.86 5.51 11.90
CA THR A 16 -4.23 5.89 10.62
C THR A 16 -5.24 6.58 9.70
N ILE A 17 -6.48 6.07 9.63
CA ILE A 17 -7.57 6.64 8.83
C ILE A 17 -8.05 7.99 9.39
N GLY A 18 -8.04 8.16 10.71
CA GLY A 18 -8.42 9.41 11.38
C GLY A 18 -7.53 10.61 11.02
N MET A 19 -6.35 10.37 10.42
CA MET A 19 -5.45 11.41 9.95
C MET A 19 -5.72 11.85 8.50
N LEU A 20 -6.69 11.26 7.79
CA LEU A 20 -6.97 11.61 6.40
C LEU A 20 -7.73 12.93 6.31
N ALA A 21 -7.27 13.83 5.44
CA ALA A 21 -8.03 15.02 5.05
C ALA A 21 -9.30 14.60 4.26
N PRO A 22 -10.41 15.37 4.31
CA PRO A 22 -11.65 15.02 3.64
C PRO A 22 -11.51 14.74 2.13
N ASP A 23 -10.64 15.48 1.45
CA ASP A 23 -10.39 15.43 0.01
C ASP A 23 -9.10 14.66 -0.39
N VAL A 24 -8.56 13.87 0.54
CA VAL A 24 -7.30 13.13 0.36
C VAL A 24 -7.22 12.36 -0.97
N VAL A 25 -6.06 12.39 -1.61
CA VAL A 25 -5.80 11.65 -2.84
C VAL A 25 -4.75 10.56 -2.62
N LEU A 26 -5.07 9.32 -2.98
CA LEU A 26 -4.11 8.21 -2.95
C LEU A 26 -3.67 7.79 -4.36
N HIS A 27 -2.35 7.80 -4.56
CA HIS A 27 -1.65 7.28 -5.72
C HIS A 27 -1.18 5.85 -5.45
N SER A 28 -1.79 4.90 -6.17
CA SER A 28 -1.50 3.47 -6.06
C SER A 28 -0.09 3.15 -6.56
N PRO A 29 0.61 2.17 -5.95
CA PRO A 29 1.87 1.66 -6.50
C PRO A 29 1.65 0.74 -7.71
N ILE A 30 0.39 0.49 -8.09
CA ILE A 30 -0.03 -0.48 -9.12
C ILE A 30 -0.79 0.21 -10.26
N LEU A 31 -1.74 1.09 -9.93
CA LEU A 31 -2.61 1.73 -10.92
C LEU A 31 -2.03 3.09 -11.35
N ALA A 32 -1.64 3.21 -12.61
CA ALA A 32 -1.17 4.49 -13.18
C ALA A 32 -2.34 5.42 -13.55
N SER A 33 -3.43 4.88 -14.09
CA SER A 33 -4.53 5.66 -14.69
C SER A 33 -5.62 6.06 -13.70
N TYR A 34 -5.57 5.59 -12.45
CA TYR A 34 -6.62 5.82 -11.46
C TYR A 34 -6.04 6.29 -10.13
N ARG A 35 -6.76 7.21 -9.47
CA ARG A 35 -6.44 7.76 -8.16
C ARG A 35 -7.68 7.64 -7.28
N PHE A 36 -7.51 7.14 -6.06
CA PHE A 36 -8.58 7.15 -5.08
C PHE A 36 -8.69 8.55 -4.50
N ARG A 37 -9.91 9.06 -4.34
CA ARG A 37 -10.16 10.46 -3.95
C ARG A 37 -11.19 10.51 -2.83
N GLY A 38 -10.91 11.33 -1.83
CA GLY A 38 -11.74 11.52 -0.66
C GLY A 38 -11.48 10.46 0.41
N ALA A 39 -11.66 10.87 1.67
CA ALA A 39 -11.38 10.04 2.84
C ALA A 39 -12.08 8.66 2.81
N PRO A 40 -13.37 8.51 2.42
CA PRO A 40 -14.04 7.21 2.43
C PRO A 40 -13.42 6.17 1.48
N ASP A 41 -12.95 6.61 0.30
CA ASP A 41 -12.36 5.71 -0.68
C ASP A 41 -10.92 5.35 -0.31
N VAL A 42 -10.14 6.33 0.16
CA VAL A 42 -8.77 6.10 0.64
C VAL A 42 -8.78 5.21 1.89
N ALA A 43 -9.69 5.45 2.85
CA ALA A 43 -9.89 4.60 4.01
C ALA A 43 -10.15 3.15 3.61
N SER A 44 -11.04 2.92 2.63
CA SER A 44 -11.33 1.57 2.12
C SER A 44 -10.09 0.87 1.56
N VAL A 45 -9.19 1.60 0.90
CA VAL A 45 -7.94 1.04 0.39
C VAL A 45 -7.00 0.69 1.53
N LEU A 46 -6.83 1.59 2.50
CA LEU A 46 -5.97 1.36 3.65
C LEU A 46 -6.48 0.19 4.52
N SER A 47 -7.78 0.07 4.76
CA SER A 47 -8.37 -1.07 5.47
C SER A 47 -8.17 -2.39 4.71
N ALA A 48 -8.35 -2.38 3.39
CA ALA A 48 -8.09 -3.57 2.57
C ALA A 48 -6.61 -3.98 2.60
N ALA A 49 -5.69 -3.00 2.64
CA ALA A 49 -4.26 -3.24 2.75
C ALA A 49 -3.89 -3.79 4.14
N ALA A 50 -4.45 -3.23 5.21
CA ALA A 50 -4.23 -3.71 6.58
C ALA A 50 -4.68 -5.17 6.78
N ALA A 51 -5.67 -5.64 6.01
CA ALA A 51 -6.11 -7.04 6.04
C ALA A 51 -5.17 -8.02 5.29
N VAL A 52 -4.20 -7.53 4.53
CA VAL A 52 -3.30 -8.32 3.66
C VAL A 52 -1.84 -8.17 4.07
N VAL A 53 -1.48 -7.00 4.58
CA VAL A 53 -0.15 -6.69 5.09
C VAL A 53 -0.09 -7.10 6.56
N HIS A 54 0.92 -7.89 6.90
CA HIS A 54 1.12 -8.41 8.24
C HIS A 54 2.40 -7.85 8.86
N GLU A 55 2.34 -7.64 10.17
CA GLU A 55 3.47 -7.19 11.00
C GLU A 55 4.19 -5.94 10.44
N PRO A 56 3.48 -4.83 10.11
CA PRO A 56 4.15 -3.59 9.75
C PRO A 56 5.06 -3.07 10.87
N GLU A 57 6.32 -2.83 10.51
CA GLU A 57 7.34 -2.17 11.31
C GLU A 57 7.70 -0.84 10.64
N VAL A 58 7.50 0.27 11.35
CA VAL A 58 7.92 1.59 10.85
C VAL A 58 9.43 1.74 11.05
N VAL A 59 10.17 1.79 9.94
CA VAL A 59 11.64 1.85 9.93
C VAL A 59 12.19 3.22 9.60
N ALA A 60 11.35 4.11 9.06
CA ALA A 60 11.71 5.50 8.78
C ALA A 60 10.49 6.40 8.93
N ASP A 61 10.68 7.55 9.55
CA ASP A 61 9.67 8.60 9.64
C ASP A 61 10.36 9.97 9.70
N PHE A 62 10.44 10.66 8.57
CA PHE A 62 11.11 11.96 8.45
C PHE A 62 10.44 12.84 7.42
N GLY A 63 10.66 14.15 7.49
CA GLY A 63 10.03 15.14 6.63
C GLY A 63 10.13 16.54 7.19
N ASP A 64 9.43 17.46 6.56
CA ASP A 64 9.30 18.87 6.92
C ASP A 64 7.83 19.17 7.29
N ASP A 65 7.42 20.44 7.19
CA ASP A 65 6.11 20.91 7.63
C ASP A 65 4.95 20.38 6.77
N ASP A 66 5.12 20.27 5.44
CA ASP A 66 4.04 19.87 4.53
C ASP A 66 4.26 18.48 3.90
N ARG A 67 5.43 17.85 4.13
CA ARG A 67 5.76 16.55 3.56
C ARG A 67 6.32 15.61 4.59
N ARG A 68 5.90 14.35 4.47
CA ARG A 68 6.41 13.27 5.31
C ARG A 68 6.70 12.03 4.49
N LEU A 69 7.79 11.34 4.81
CA LEU A 69 8.10 10.01 4.30
C LEU A 69 8.01 9.02 5.44
N VAL A 70 7.16 8.00 5.29
CA VAL A 70 7.03 6.88 6.21
C VAL A 70 7.48 5.60 5.50
N GLY A 71 8.60 5.04 5.95
CA GLY A 71 9.13 3.76 5.47
C GLY A 71 8.71 2.62 6.38
N ILE A 72 8.22 1.53 5.79
CA ILE A 72 7.61 0.41 6.50
C ILE A 72 8.20 -0.89 5.97
N ARG A 73 8.59 -1.81 6.85
CA ARG A 73 8.85 -3.22 6.55
C ARG A 73 7.66 -4.05 6.97
N ALA A 74 7.25 -5.02 6.16
CA ALA A 74 6.13 -5.88 6.47
C ALA A 74 6.19 -7.19 5.66
N THR A 75 5.17 -8.02 5.78
CA THR A 75 4.99 -9.21 4.94
C THR A 75 3.60 -9.25 4.29
N VAL A 76 3.49 -9.96 3.16
CA VAL A 76 2.22 -10.39 2.56
C VAL A 76 2.31 -11.90 2.37
N GLY A 77 1.61 -12.65 3.23
CA GLY A 77 1.90 -14.07 3.41
C GLY A 77 3.36 -14.28 3.77
N ALA A 78 4.06 -15.16 3.05
CA ALA A 78 5.50 -15.42 3.28
C ALA A 78 6.45 -14.47 2.51
N ARG A 79 5.93 -13.41 1.87
CA ARG A 79 6.74 -12.49 1.06
C ARG A 79 7.07 -11.22 1.85
N PRO A 80 8.35 -10.90 2.08
CA PRO A 80 8.70 -9.60 2.65
C PRO A 80 8.37 -8.48 1.66
N ILE A 81 7.95 -7.35 2.19
CA ILE A 81 7.77 -6.10 1.46
C ILE A 81 8.36 -4.93 2.24
N GLU A 82 8.79 -3.92 1.50
CA GLU A 82 9.02 -2.58 1.99
C GLU A 82 8.05 -1.64 1.29
N ILE A 83 7.39 -0.80 2.08
CA ILE A 83 6.42 0.18 1.62
C ILE A 83 6.95 1.56 1.98
N THR A 84 6.82 2.51 1.08
CA THR A 84 7.05 3.93 1.38
C THR A 84 5.76 4.69 1.14
N HIS A 85 5.30 5.40 2.16
CA HIS A 85 4.22 6.37 2.06
C HIS A 85 4.85 7.75 1.99
N LEU A 86 4.80 8.37 0.81
CA LEU A 86 5.12 9.78 0.65
C LEU A 86 3.83 10.58 0.84
N LEU A 87 3.77 11.31 1.95
CA LEU A 87 2.61 12.06 2.40
C LEU A 87 2.77 13.53 2.08
N ARG A 88 1.65 14.17 1.75
CA ARG A 88 1.49 15.63 1.87
C ARG A 88 0.49 15.93 2.99
N LEU A 89 0.82 16.90 3.82
CA LEU A 89 -0.02 17.35 4.93
C LEU A 89 -0.67 18.69 4.54
N ASP A 90 -1.88 18.92 5.02
CA ASP A 90 -2.56 20.21 4.91
C ASP A 90 -2.26 21.11 6.12
N GLU A 91 -2.86 22.30 6.15
CA GLU A 91 -2.66 23.29 7.22
C GLU A 91 -3.14 22.81 8.60
N SER A 92 -3.92 21.72 8.65
CA SER A 92 -4.41 21.08 9.89
C SER A 92 -3.60 19.84 10.28
N ASP A 93 -2.44 19.62 9.66
CA ASP A 93 -1.59 18.43 9.86
C ASP A 93 -2.31 17.12 9.46
N GLN A 94 -3.35 17.21 8.62
CA GLN A 94 -4.04 16.05 8.06
C GLN A 94 -3.44 15.66 6.71
N VAL A 95 -3.50 14.37 6.39
CA VAL A 95 -2.93 13.81 5.16
C VAL A 95 -3.82 14.13 3.98
N SER A 96 -3.38 15.04 3.10
CA SER A 96 -4.07 15.45 1.88
C SER A 96 -3.64 14.67 0.63
N GLU A 97 -2.44 14.08 0.64
CA GLU A 97 -1.96 13.21 -0.44
C GLU A 97 -1.18 12.02 0.11
N ILE A 98 -1.39 10.85 -0.48
CA ILE A 98 -0.60 9.64 -0.20
C ILE A 98 -0.09 9.10 -1.53
N ARG A 99 1.23 8.98 -1.68
CA ARG A 99 1.86 8.25 -2.79
C ARG A 99 2.61 7.05 -2.27
N LEU A 100 2.19 5.88 -2.76
CA LEU A 100 2.74 4.61 -2.31
C LEU A 100 3.80 4.10 -3.28
N PHE A 101 4.89 3.59 -2.71
CA PHE A 101 5.89 2.79 -3.42
C PHE A 101 6.08 1.48 -2.68
N VAL A 102 6.23 0.38 -3.42
CA VAL A 102 6.38 -0.95 -2.82
C VAL A 102 7.48 -1.70 -3.53
N ARG A 103 8.34 -2.35 -2.74
CA ARG A 103 9.34 -3.31 -3.20
C ARG A 103 9.32 -4.54 -2.28
N PRO A 104 9.97 -5.65 -2.67
CA PRO A 104 10.37 -6.00 -4.02
C PRO A 104 9.16 -6.44 -4.87
N LEU A 105 9.36 -6.59 -6.18
CA LEU A 105 8.31 -6.97 -7.13
C LEU A 105 7.51 -8.23 -6.72
N PRO A 106 8.12 -9.31 -6.19
CA PRO A 106 7.36 -10.49 -5.73
C PRO A 106 6.34 -10.17 -4.64
N GLY A 107 6.70 -9.29 -3.71
CA GLY A 107 5.83 -8.88 -2.62
C GLY A 107 4.74 -7.91 -3.09
N LEU A 108 5.07 -6.98 -3.99
CA LEU A 108 4.08 -6.12 -4.67
C LEU A 108 3.04 -6.97 -5.44
N ALA A 109 3.48 -8.02 -6.13
CA ALA A 109 2.58 -8.90 -6.85
C ALA A 109 1.67 -9.70 -5.90
N ALA A 110 2.19 -10.13 -4.74
CA ALA A 110 1.39 -10.75 -3.70
C ALA A 110 0.35 -9.78 -3.11
N LEU A 111 0.75 -8.53 -2.87
CA LEU A 111 -0.14 -7.45 -2.41
C LEU A 111 -1.28 -7.22 -3.41
N LEU A 112 -0.99 -7.11 -4.70
CA LEU A 112 -1.98 -6.99 -5.77
C LEU A 112 -2.99 -8.15 -5.75
N ALA A 113 -2.50 -9.39 -5.62
CA ALA A 113 -3.36 -10.58 -5.58
C ALA A 113 -4.28 -10.60 -4.33
N GLY A 114 -3.83 -10.05 -3.20
CA GLY A 114 -4.62 -9.96 -1.96
C GLY A 114 -5.61 -8.79 -1.94
N LEU A 115 -5.21 -7.64 -2.49
CA LEU A 115 -6.01 -6.41 -2.54
C LEU A 115 -7.11 -6.45 -3.60
N GLY A 116 -6.77 -6.94 -4.80
CA GLY A 116 -7.65 -6.86 -5.97
C GLY A 116 -9.07 -7.38 -5.72
N PRO A 117 -9.25 -8.60 -5.17
CA PRO A 117 -10.57 -9.12 -4.85
C PRO A 117 -11.32 -8.31 -3.79
N ARG A 118 -10.63 -7.76 -2.78
CA ARG A 118 -11.24 -6.98 -1.69
C ARG A 118 -11.79 -5.64 -2.19
N LEU A 119 -11.00 -4.93 -3.01
CA LEU A 119 -11.42 -3.66 -3.60
C LEU A 119 -12.52 -3.85 -4.63
N ALA A 120 -12.44 -4.91 -5.43
CA ALA A 120 -13.45 -5.17 -6.46
C ALA A 120 -14.78 -5.68 -5.88
N ALA A 121 -14.76 -6.45 -4.78
CA ALA A 121 -15.97 -6.93 -4.10
C ALA A 121 -16.86 -5.79 -3.59
N ARG A 122 -16.28 -4.62 -3.28
CA ARG A 122 -17.00 -3.40 -2.88
C ARG A 122 -17.89 -2.84 -4.00
N HIS A 123 -17.53 -3.08 -5.26
CA HIS A 123 -18.33 -2.62 -6.40
C HIS A 123 -19.16 -3.74 -7.04
N SER A 124 -18.68 -4.99 -7.01
CA SER A 124 -19.42 -6.18 -7.46
C SER A 124 -18.62 -7.46 -7.19
N TRP A 125 -19.29 -8.51 -6.72
CA TRP A 125 -18.67 -9.85 -6.55
C TRP A 125 -18.12 -10.44 -7.86
N ALA A 126 -18.71 -10.11 -9.02
CA ALA A 126 -18.24 -10.56 -10.33
C ALA A 126 -16.88 -9.90 -10.69
N ARG A 127 -16.70 -8.62 -10.33
CA ARG A 127 -15.43 -7.89 -10.53
C ARG A 127 -14.33 -8.47 -9.63
N ALA A 128 -14.66 -8.91 -8.41
CA ALA A 128 -13.70 -9.59 -7.53
C ALA A 128 -13.13 -10.87 -8.14
N THR A 129 -13.99 -11.66 -8.80
CA THR A 129 -13.60 -12.88 -9.51
C THR A 129 -12.69 -12.56 -10.72
N ILE A 130 -13.04 -11.55 -11.52
CA ILE A 130 -12.24 -11.13 -12.68
C ILE A 130 -10.84 -10.66 -12.25
N THR A 131 -10.74 -9.82 -11.20
CA THR A 131 -9.45 -9.35 -10.69
C THR A 131 -8.61 -10.49 -10.12
N ARG A 132 -9.22 -11.50 -9.48
CA ARG A 132 -8.52 -12.67 -8.97
C ARG A 132 -7.86 -13.49 -10.09
N PHE A 133 -8.49 -13.60 -11.26
CA PHE A 133 -7.90 -14.30 -12.40
C PHE A 133 -6.83 -13.47 -13.11
N ALA A 134 -7.04 -12.16 -13.25
CA ALA A 134 -6.09 -11.28 -13.93
C ALA A 134 -4.75 -11.11 -13.17
N THR A 135 -4.76 -11.17 -11.85
CA THR A 135 -3.59 -10.88 -11.00
C THR A 135 -2.72 -12.11 -10.69
N ARG A 136 -3.29 -13.32 -10.78
CA ARG A 136 -2.58 -14.58 -10.47
C ARG A 136 -1.34 -14.85 -11.33
N PRO A 137 -1.34 -14.64 -12.65
CA PRO A 137 -0.15 -14.87 -13.47
C PRO A 137 1.02 -13.98 -13.04
N ILE A 138 0.74 -12.71 -12.72
CA ILE A 138 1.76 -11.75 -12.27
C ILE A 138 2.37 -12.19 -10.93
N ALA A 139 1.52 -12.58 -9.97
CA ALA A 139 1.97 -13.08 -8.68
C ALA A 139 2.79 -14.39 -8.76
N ALA A 140 2.52 -15.23 -9.76
CA ALA A 140 3.27 -16.47 -9.98
C ALA A 140 4.63 -16.23 -10.65
N ILE A 141 4.71 -15.31 -11.61
CA ILE A 141 5.92 -15.05 -12.40
C ILE A 141 6.93 -14.18 -11.64
N ALA A 142 6.47 -13.20 -10.88
CA ALA A 142 7.34 -12.23 -10.21
C ALA A 142 8.47 -12.86 -9.35
N PRO A 143 8.22 -13.88 -8.50
CA PRO A 143 9.28 -14.54 -7.73
C PRO A 143 10.29 -15.32 -8.56
N PHE A 144 9.89 -15.80 -9.74
CA PHE A 144 10.79 -16.48 -10.67
C PHE A 144 11.69 -15.47 -11.37
N TYR A 145 11.10 -14.38 -11.89
CA TYR A 145 11.83 -13.29 -12.51
C TYR A 145 12.88 -12.70 -11.57
N ASP A 146 12.52 -12.40 -10.32
CA ASP A 146 13.42 -11.83 -9.31
C ASP A 146 14.65 -12.72 -9.07
N ARG A 147 14.46 -14.04 -8.99
CA ARG A 147 15.56 -15.02 -8.86
C ARG A 147 16.46 -15.07 -10.09
N VAL A 148 15.89 -15.05 -11.30
CA VAL A 148 16.68 -15.09 -12.54
C VAL A 148 17.45 -13.78 -12.72
N ALA A 149 16.79 -12.63 -12.54
CA ALA A 149 17.39 -11.32 -12.65
C ALA A 149 18.56 -11.16 -11.66
N THR A 150 18.39 -11.55 -10.40
CA THR A 150 19.47 -11.49 -9.40
C THR A 150 20.69 -12.31 -9.85
N ARG A 151 20.48 -13.53 -10.36
CA ARG A 151 21.58 -14.40 -10.86
C ARG A 151 22.33 -13.81 -12.06
N LEU A 152 21.67 -13.01 -12.89
CA LEU A 152 22.30 -12.35 -14.04
C LEU A 152 23.13 -11.14 -13.63
N VAL A 153 22.73 -10.43 -12.56
CA VAL A 153 23.40 -9.21 -12.10
C VAL A 153 24.57 -9.52 -11.15
N THR A 154 24.50 -10.62 -10.39
CA THR A 154 25.56 -11.01 -9.43
C THR A 154 26.60 -11.99 -10.01
N ARG A 155 26.58 -12.23 -11.33
CA ARG A 155 27.58 -13.02 -12.06
C ARG A 155 28.50 -12.08 -12.83
#